data_AF-A0A923X3E9-F1
#
_entry.id   AF-A0A923X3E9-F1
#
_cell.length_a   1.000
_cell.length_b   1.000
_cell.length_c   1.000
_cell.angle_alpha   90.00
_cell.angle_beta   90.00
_cell.angle_gamma   90.00
#
_symmetry.space_group_name_H-M   'P 1'
#
loop_
_entity.id
_entity.type
_entity.pdbx_description
1 polymer ?
#
loop_
_entity_poly.entity_id
_entity_poly.type
_entity_poly.pdbx_seq_one_letter_code
_entity_poly.pdbx_strand_id
1 'polypeptide(L)'
;MGRPEVGQAVQREQLPIDVAPTCSSLAELNGHAINCFACPRLVAWRGLVALEKRASFVGEEYWGRPAPGFGDPLAGAVVVGLAPAAHGANRTGRMFTGDRSGDWLYRAMYRAGFASQPASVSRDDGLKLTNAWVTAAARCAPPANKPTPDELATCRPWLHRELELLAPTLRVAVCLGQIGYHTLWRTLAAFGDQLPRPRPKFGHGVEVVTPRLTILCSYHPSQQNTFTGKLTEPMLDGVFERAWELASPADLDASFPATSPG
;
A
#
# COMPACT_ATOMS: atom_id res chain seq x y z
N MET A 1 51.21 -7.60 -6.37
CA MET A 1 49.87 -7.16 -6.83
C MET A 1 48.85 -8.16 -6.30
N GLY A 2 48.27 -7.88 -5.14
CA GLY A 2 47.17 -8.67 -4.58
C GLY A 2 45.83 -8.09 -5.06
N ARG A 3 44.90 -8.95 -5.46
CA ARG A 3 43.51 -8.57 -5.77
C ARG A 3 42.87 -7.95 -4.52
N PRO A 4 42.11 -6.85 -4.63
CA PRO A 4 41.37 -6.36 -3.49
C PRO A 4 40.22 -7.33 -3.18
N GLU A 5 40.21 -7.84 -1.96
CA GLU A 5 39.08 -8.56 -1.39
C GLU A 5 37.87 -7.63 -1.39
N VAL A 6 36.81 -7.99 -2.12
CA VAL A 6 35.51 -7.33 -2.00
C VAL A 6 34.81 -7.90 -0.76
N GLY A 7 35.39 -7.60 0.40
CA GLY A 7 34.76 -7.68 1.70
C GLY A 7 34.35 -6.26 2.09
N GLN A 8 33.38 -5.68 1.38
CA GLN A 8 32.78 -4.43 1.85
C GLN A 8 31.86 -4.76 3.01
N ALA A 9 32.26 -4.30 4.20
CA ALA A 9 31.41 -4.15 5.34
C ALA A 9 30.07 -3.56 4.89
N VAL A 10 29.00 -4.36 4.97
CA VAL A 10 27.64 -3.83 5.04
C VAL A 10 27.67 -2.95 6.27
N GLN A 11 27.76 -1.63 6.08
CA GLN A 11 27.51 -0.70 7.18
C GLN A 11 26.19 -1.15 7.81
N ARG A 12 26.03 -1.02 9.13
CA ARG A 12 24.73 -1.22 9.78
C ARG A 12 23.74 -0.23 9.17
N GLU A 13 23.18 -0.56 8.02
CA GLU A 13 22.17 0.17 7.30
C GLU A 13 20.90 -0.02 8.12
N GLN A 14 20.70 0.91 9.05
CA GLN A 14 19.42 1.37 9.60
C GLN A 14 18.22 0.45 9.24
N LEU A 15 18.05 -0.63 10.01
CA LEU A 15 16.99 -1.60 9.75
C LEU A 15 15.63 -0.93 10.02
N PRO A 16 14.56 -1.36 9.32
CA PRO A 16 13.23 -0.82 9.53
C PRO A 16 12.77 -0.81 10.99
N ILE A 17 13.17 -1.82 11.77
CA ILE A 17 12.83 -1.94 13.18
C ILE A 17 13.50 -0.88 14.07
N ASP A 18 14.67 -0.39 13.66
CA ASP A 18 15.43 0.62 14.42
C ASP A 18 15.00 2.04 14.06
N VAL A 19 14.55 2.25 12.81
CA VAL A 19 14.30 3.58 12.23
C VAL A 19 12.83 3.96 12.28
N ALA A 20 11.93 3.05 11.92
CA ALA A 20 10.50 3.39 11.83
C ALA A 20 9.97 3.97 13.15
N PRO A 21 10.28 3.41 14.33
CA PRO A 21 9.77 3.95 15.61
C PRO A 21 10.22 5.38 15.92
N THR A 22 11.34 5.86 15.36
CA THR A 22 11.86 7.20 15.64
C THR A 22 11.17 8.29 14.82
N CYS A 23 10.46 7.92 13.74
CA CYS A 23 9.84 8.87 12.84
C CYS A 23 8.61 9.52 13.49
N SER A 24 8.51 10.83 13.48
CA SER A 24 7.42 11.61 14.09
C SER A 24 6.27 11.96 13.13
N SER A 25 6.47 11.76 11.82
CA SER A 25 5.48 12.07 10.79
C SER A 25 5.53 11.08 9.63
N LEU A 26 4.44 10.99 8.84
CA LEU A 26 4.39 10.16 7.64
C LEU A 26 5.40 10.61 6.57
N ALA A 27 5.67 11.92 6.50
CA ALA A 27 6.67 12.48 5.60
C ALA A 27 8.09 12.01 5.97
N GLU A 28 8.45 12.09 7.25
CA GLU A 28 9.73 11.58 7.77
C GLU A 28 9.85 10.06 7.56
N LEU A 29 8.79 9.31 7.88
CA LEU A 29 8.74 7.87 7.68
C LEU A 29 8.97 7.49 6.22
N ASN A 30 8.30 8.17 5.30
CA ASN A 30 8.48 7.97 3.87
C ASN A 30 9.90 8.33 3.43
N GLY A 31 10.48 9.43 3.93
CA GLY A 31 11.85 9.84 3.66
C GLY A 31 12.89 8.78 4.04
N HIS A 32 12.71 8.09 5.17
CA HIS A 32 13.55 6.95 5.54
C HIS A 32 13.24 5.70 4.71
N ALA A 33 11.96 5.38 4.53
CA ALA A 33 11.54 4.16 3.86
C ALA A 33 12.07 4.08 2.42
N ILE A 34 12.11 5.18 1.67
CA ILE A 34 12.61 5.21 0.27
C ILE A 34 14.12 4.93 0.16
N ASN A 35 14.85 5.00 1.27
CA ASN A 35 16.29 4.72 1.34
C ASN A 35 16.58 3.36 2.00
N CYS A 36 15.57 2.49 2.16
CA CYS A 36 15.74 1.18 2.79
C CYS A 36 16.40 0.14 1.85
N PHE A 37 17.40 -0.56 2.38
CA PHE A 37 18.14 -1.65 1.72
C PHE A 37 18.09 -2.99 2.47
N ALA A 38 17.26 -3.11 3.52
CA ALA A 38 17.25 -4.24 4.46
C ALA A 38 16.86 -5.62 3.87
N CYS A 39 16.42 -5.70 2.61
CA CYS A 39 16.04 -6.95 1.95
C CYS A 39 16.88 -7.17 0.68
N PRO A 40 18.05 -7.84 0.76
CA PRO A 40 19.00 -7.92 -0.35
C PRO A 40 18.40 -8.45 -1.66
N ARG A 41 17.55 -9.49 -1.59
CA ARG A 41 16.86 -10.05 -2.77
C ARG A 41 15.95 -9.03 -3.45
N LEU A 42 15.21 -8.24 -2.67
CA LEU A 42 14.30 -7.22 -3.19
C LEU A 42 15.06 -6.01 -3.73
N VAL A 43 16.16 -5.62 -3.08
CA VAL A 43 17.06 -4.56 -3.54
C VAL A 43 17.65 -4.93 -4.91
N ALA A 44 18.21 -6.14 -5.03
CA ALA A 44 18.76 -6.61 -6.29
C ALA A 44 17.69 -6.66 -7.39
N TRP A 45 16.52 -7.22 -7.09
CA TRP A 45 15.44 -7.35 -8.08
C TRP A 45 14.88 -6.01 -8.55
N ARG A 46 14.54 -5.10 -7.61
CA ARG A 46 13.96 -3.80 -7.97
C ARG A 46 14.92 -2.96 -8.83
N GLY A 47 16.22 -3.07 -8.53
CA GLY A 47 17.30 -2.42 -9.28
C GLY A 47 17.49 -3.04 -10.67
N LEU A 48 17.54 -4.37 -10.76
CA LEU A 48 17.63 -5.07 -12.06
C LEU A 48 16.49 -4.66 -12.98
N VAL A 49 15.25 -4.67 -12.49
CA VAL A 49 14.08 -4.28 -13.29
C VAL A 49 14.13 -2.80 -13.71
N ALA A 50 14.67 -1.92 -12.87
CA ALA A 50 14.83 -0.51 -13.19
C ALA A 50 15.91 -0.26 -14.27
N LEU A 51 16.91 -1.14 -14.35
CA LEU A 51 17.96 -1.10 -15.38
C LEU A 51 17.51 -1.73 -16.70
N GLU A 52 16.98 -2.95 -16.66
CA GLU A 52 16.55 -3.69 -17.86
C GLU A 52 15.32 -3.06 -18.50
N LYS A 53 14.37 -2.61 -17.67
CA LYS A 53 13.07 -2.05 -18.05
C LYS A 53 12.25 -2.98 -18.96
N ARG A 54 10.97 -2.66 -19.14
CA ARG A 54 10.15 -3.30 -20.17
C ARG A 54 10.34 -2.53 -21.47
N ALA A 55 10.30 -3.20 -22.63
CA ALA A 55 10.42 -2.56 -23.93
C ALA A 55 9.47 -1.35 -24.12
N SER A 56 8.23 -1.46 -23.62
CA SER A 56 7.24 -0.37 -23.66
C SER A 56 7.59 0.86 -22.81
N PHE A 57 8.57 0.74 -21.90
CA PHE A 57 8.96 1.77 -20.93
C PHE A 57 10.47 2.06 -20.97
N VAL A 58 11.17 1.68 -22.06
CA VAL A 58 12.64 1.81 -22.15
C VAL A 58 13.13 3.25 -22.00
N GLY A 59 12.35 4.21 -22.51
CA GLY A 59 12.62 5.65 -22.44
C GLY A 59 12.26 6.31 -21.09
N GLU A 60 11.66 5.57 -20.16
CA GLU A 60 11.27 6.13 -18.86
C GLU A 60 12.37 5.91 -17.81
N GLU A 61 12.53 6.88 -16.90
CA GLU A 61 13.31 6.67 -15.69
C GLU A 61 12.48 5.90 -14.65
N TYR A 62 12.99 4.76 -14.19
CA TYR A 62 12.32 3.96 -13.16
C TYR A 62 12.69 4.43 -11.77
N TRP A 63 11.73 4.37 -10.85
CA TRP A 63 11.95 4.64 -9.44
C TRP A 63 13.01 3.73 -8.78
N GLY A 64 12.93 2.42 -8.99
CA GLY A 64 13.96 1.45 -8.53
C GLY A 64 14.19 1.42 -7.01
N ARG A 65 13.28 1.98 -6.22
CA ARG A 65 13.38 2.17 -4.76
C ARG A 65 12.11 1.66 -4.07
N PRO A 66 12.07 1.55 -2.73
CA PRO A 66 10.83 1.29 -2.02
C PRO A 66 9.77 2.33 -2.39
N ALA A 67 8.55 1.89 -2.73
CA ALA A 67 7.43 2.79 -2.91
C ALA A 67 6.92 3.22 -1.53
N PRO A 68 6.86 4.53 -1.21
CA PRO A 68 6.33 5.02 0.05
C PRO A 68 4.79 4.90 0.08
N GLY A 69 4.21 5.00 1.27
CA GLY A 69 2.77 5.21 1.39
C GLY A 69 2.36 6.56 0.80
N PHE A 70 1.12 6.67 0.34
CA PHE A 70 0.63 7.86 -0.37
C PHE A 70 -0.80 8.19 0.03
N GLY A 71 -1.08 9.46 0.32
CA GLY A 71 -2.42 9.96 0.53
C GLY A 71 -2.51 11.07 1.57
N ASP A 72 -3.67 11.15 2.21
CA ASP A 72 -4.00 12.13 3.23
C ASP A 72 -3.35 11.75 4.59
N PRO A 73 -2.54 12.62 5.22
CA PRO A 73 -1.97 12.33 6.54
C PRO A 73 -3.01 12.30 7.67
N LEU A 74 -4.24 12.74 7.42
CA LEU A 74 -5.39 12.67 8.33
C LEU A 74 -6.41 11.61 7.90
N ALA A 75 -5.98 10.60 7.14
CA ALA A 75 -6.89 9.60 6.59
C ALA A 75 -7.69 8.83 7.66
N GLY A 76 -8.99 8.69 7.40
CA GLY A 76 -9.91 7.79 8.09
C GLY A 76 -9.91 6.37 7.51
N ALA A 77 -9.48 6.21 6.25
CA ALA A 77 -9.33 4.92 5.58
C ALA A 77 -7.86 4.62 5.21
N VAL A 78 -7.42 3.37 5.41
CA VAL A 78 -6.13 2.88 4.88
C VAL A 78 -6.34 1.70 3.94
N VAL A 79 -5.77 1.76 2.73
CA VAL A 79 -5.71 0.63 1.80
C VAL A 79 -4.39 -0.11 2.02
N VAL A 80 -4.47 -1.43 2.22
CA VAL A 80 -3.30 -2.29 2.43
C VAL A 80 -3.32 -3.43 1.42
N GLY A 81 -2.45 -3.38 0.41
CA GLY A 81 -2.23 -4.53 -0.47
C GLY A 81 -0.92 -5.26 -0.21
N LEU A 82 -0.45 -5.99 -1.22
CA LEU A 82 0.69 -6.90 -1.10
C LEU A 82 2.04 -6.16 -1.21
N ALA A 83 2.38 -5.72 -2.41
CA ALA A 83 3.67 -5.12 -2.74
C ALA A 83 3.60 -4.41 -4.11
N PRO A 84 4.54 -3.50 -4.43
CA PRO A 84 4.70 -2.94 -5.76
C PRO A 84 4.84 -3.99 -6.87
N ALA A 85 4.19 -3.74 -8.02
CA ALA A 85 4.50 -4.44 -9.25
C ALA A 85 5.84 -3.96 -9.84
N ALA A 86 6.54 -4.88 -10.51
CA ALA A 86 7.84 -4.63 -11.15
C ALA A 86 7.84 -3.44 -12.13
N HIS A 87 6.72 -3.20 -12.84
CA HIS A 87 6.55 -2.10 -13.79
C HIS A 87 5.38 -1.16 -13.44
N GLY A 88 4.85 -1.28 -12.21
CA GLY A 88 3.91 -0.33 -11.63
C GLY A 88 4.66 0.63 -10.71
N ALA A 89 4.42 0.53 -9.40
CA ALA A 89 5.06 1.39 -8.39
C ALA A 89 6.61 1.33 -8.37
N ASN A 90 7.24 0.24 -8.82
CA ASN A 90 8.72 0.22 -8.98
C ASN A 90 9.23 1.08 -10.15
N ARG A 91 8.36 1.38 -11.12
CA ARG A 91 8.61 2.33 -12.21
C ARG A 91 8.20 3.73 -11.78
N THR A 92 6.97 3.88 -11.30
CA THR A 92 6.33 5.20 -11.09
C THR A 92 6.65 5.86 -9.75
N GLY A 93 7.09 5.07 -8.75
CA GLY A 93 7.41 5.56 -7.42
C GLY A 93 6.20 5.88 -6.53
N ARG A 94 4.98 5.57 -6.95
CA ARG A 94 3.75 5.72 -6.15
C ARG A 94 3.02 4.38 -6.06
N MET A 95 2.55 4.02 -4.87
CA MET A 95 1.81 2.78 -4.64
C MET A 95 0.64 2.65 -5.63
N PHE A 96 0.42 1.44 -6.16
CA PHE A 96 -0.66 1.14 -7.12
C PHE A 96 -0.72 2.04 -8.36
N THR A 97 0.40 2.61 -8.82
CA THR A 97 0.40 3.55 -9.95
C THR A 97 1.10 2.95 -11.17
N GLY A 98 0.49 3.06 -12.36
CA GLY A 98 1.10 2.60 -13.61
C GLY A 98 0.97 1.09 -13.91
N ASP A 99 0.02 0.41 -13.27
CA ASP A 99 -0.37 -0.97 -13.61
C ASP A 99 -1.89 -1.16 -13.51
N ARG A 100 -2.39 -2.26 -14.09
CA ARG A 100 -3.84 -2.51 -14.15
C ARG A 100 -4.52 -2.67 -12.79
N SER A 101 -3.81 -3.15 -11.77
CA SER A 101 -4.41 -3.29 -10.43
C SER A 101 -4.65 -1.91 -9.83
N GLY A 102 -3.72 -0.99 -10.10
CA GLY A 102 -3.85 0.43 -9.84
C GLY A 102 -5.05 1.08 -10.51
N ASP A 103 -5.23 0.84 -11.81
CA ASP A 103 -6.35 1.41 -12.57
C ASP A 103 -7.71 1.01 -11.96
N TRP A 104 -7.84 -0.22 -11.48
CA TRP A 104 -9.05 -0.67 -10.79
C TRP A 104 -9.22 -0.03 -9.42
N LEU A 105 -8.15 0.02 -8.63
CA LEU A 105 -8.17 0.63 -7.30
C LEU A 105 -8.58 2.10 -7.37
N TYR A 106 -7.87 2.91 -8.16
CA TYR A 106 -8.09 4.35 -8.17
C TYR A 106 -9.42 4.75 -8.82
N ARG A 107 -9.95 3.96 -9.76
CA ARG A 107 -11.32 4.14 -10.26
C ARG A 107 -12.38 3.89 -9.20
N ALA A 108 -12.25 2.83 -8.40
CA ALA A 108 -13.17 2.56 -7.30
C ALA A 108 -13.07 3.63 -6.20
N MET A 109 -11.85 4.03 -5.84
CA MET A 109 -11.63 5.13 -4.88
C MET A 109 -12.18 6.46 -5.37
N TYR A 110 -12.06 6.77 -6.67
CA TYR A 110 -12.65 7.97 -7.26
C TYR A 110 -14.17 7.97 -7.17
N ARG A 111 -14.81 6.85 -7.54
CA ARG A 111 -16.28 6.72 -7.44
C ARG A 111 -16.78 6.84 -6.01
N ALA A 112 -16.04 6.33 -5.03
CA ALA A 112 -16.37 6.45 -3.61
C ALA A 112 -16.02 7.82 -2.98
N GLY A 113 -15.37 8.73 -3.71
CA GLY A 113 -15.02 10.07 -3.22
C GLY A 113 -13.65 10.20 -2.54
N PHE A 114 -12.86 9.12 -2.46
CA PHE A 114 -11.52 9.15 -1.85
C PHE A 114 -10.44 9.75 -2.75
N ALA A 115 -10.61 9.71 -4.08
CA ALA A 115 -9.60 10.17 -5.04
C ALA A 115 -10.12 11.34 -5.87
N SER A 116 -9.24 12.29 -6.21
CA SER A 116 -9.58 13.46 -7.03
C SER A 116 -9.81 13.15 -8.51
N GLN A 117 -9.27 12.03 -8.98
CA GLN A 117 -9.36 11.58 -10.36
C GLN A 117 -9.30 10.04 -10.44
N PRO A 118 -9.86 9.43 -11.50
CA PRO A 118 -9.90 7.98 -11.66
C PRO A 118 -8.55 7.36 -12.08
N ALA A 119 -7.66 8.16 -12.67
CA ALA A 119 -6.41 7.70 -13.25
C ALA A 119 -5.20 7.98 -12.35
N SER A 120 -4.29 7.01 -12.30
CA SER A 120 -3.03 7.10 -11.55
C SER A 120 -1.89 6.64 -12.47
N VAL A 121 -1.32 7.60 -13.19
CA VAL A 121 -0.38 7.38 -14.30
C VAL A 121 1.07 7.52 -13.84
N SER A 122 1.35 8.58 -13.09
CA SER A 122 2.70 8.91 -12.58
C SER A 122 2.58 9.59 -11.22
N ARG A 123 3.66 9.63 -10.43
CA ARG A 123 3.61 10.31 -9.12
C ARG A 123 3.29 11.80 -9.20
N ASP A 124 3.52 12.43 -10.35
CA ASP A 124 3.41 13.87 -10.59
C ASP A 124 2.11 14.26 -11.33
N ASP A 125 1.19 13.31 -11.53
CA ASP A 125 -0.04 13.51 -12.30
C ASP A 125 -1.16 14.30 -11.57
N GLY A 126 -0.85 14.87 -10.40
CA GLY A 126 -1.79 15.69 -9.64
C GLY A 126 -2.88 14.92 -8.89
N LEU A 127 -2.90 13.58 -8.93
CA LEU A 127 -3.82 12.78 -8.11
C LEU A 127 -3.65 13.13 -6.62
N LYS A 128 -4.77 13.42 -5.96
CA LYS A 128 -4.87 13.63 -4.52
C LYS A 128 -5.84 12.64 -3.91
N LEU A 129 -5.53 12.18 -2.70
CA LEU A 129 -6.46 11.41 -1.90
C LEU A 129 -7.00 12.27 -0.77
N THR A 130 -8.29 12.16 -0.52
CA THR A 130 -9.00 12.79 0.59
C THR A 130 -9.45 11.68 1.52
N ASN A 131 -9.18 11.80 2.82
CA ASN A 131 -9.60 10.82 3.84
C ASN A 131 -9.07 9.38 3.62
N ALA A 132 -8.05 9.19 2.77
CA ALA A 132 -7.48 7.89 2.44
C ALA A 132 -5.95 7.90 2.38
N TRP A 133 -5.34 6.82 2.88
CA TRP A 133 -3.93 6.49 2.74
C TRP A 133 -3.76 5.14 2.03
N VAL A 134 -2.87 5.04 1.05
CA VAL A 134 -2.62 3.81 0.29
C VAL A 134 -1.20 3.31 0.58
N THR A 135 -1.09 2.06 1.04
CA THR A 135 0.17 1.39 1.40
C THR A 135 0.13 -0.11 1.06
N ALA A 136 1.17 -0.84 1.42
CA ALA A 136 1.29 -2.27 1.19
C ALA A 136 2.10 -2.98 2.27
N ALA A 137 1.92 -4.29 2.35
CA ALA A 137 2.64 -5.18 3.27
C ALA A 137 4.16 -5.20 3.02
N ALA A 138 4.59 -5.08 1.76
CA ALA A 138 5.97 -4.84 1.37
C ALA A 138 6.08 -3.58 0.49
N ARG A 139 7.17 -2.83 0.62
CA ARG A 139 7.41 -1.59 -0.14
C ARG A 139 8.31 -1.75 -1.37
N CYS A 140 8.96 -2.90 -1.54
CA CYS A 140 9.77 -3.19 -2.72
C CYS A 140 9.07 -4.18 -3.63
N ALA A 141 9.27 -4.05 -4.95
CA ALA A 141 8.77 -5.07 -5.88
C ALA A 141 9.48 -6.41 -5.63
N PRO A 142 8.74 -7.51 -5.40
CA PRO A 142 9.31 -8.83 -5.30
C PRO A 142 9.29 -9.57 -6.65
N PRO A 143 10.29 -10.44 -6.91
CA PRO A 143 10.22 -11.38 -8.03
C PRO A 143 8.88 -12.14 -8.06
N ALA A 144 8.29 -12.24 -9.24
CA ALA A 144 6.99 -12.89 -9.48
C ALA A 144 5.83 -12.37 -8.59
N ASN A 145 5.95 -11.16 -8.04
CA ASN A 145 5.01 -10.60 -7.06
C ASN A 145 4.86 -11.47 -5.80
N LYS A 146 5.92 -12.15 -5.38
CA LYS A 146 5.94 -13.06 -4.21
C LYS A 146 7.03 -12.65 -3.22
N PRO A 147 6.72 -11.80 -2.22
CA PRO A 147 7.65 -11.56 -1.12
C PRO A 147 7.69 -12.80 -0.20
N THR A 148 8.82 -13.02 0.45
CA THR A 148 8.96 -14.08 1.45
C THR A 148 8.33 -13.67 2.79
N PRO A 149 8.02 -14.62 3.69
CA PRO A 149 7.59 -14.28 5.04
C PRO A 149 8.59 -13.39 5.79
N ASP A 150 9.90 -13.61 5.60
CA ASP A 150 10.95 -12.82 6.24
C ASP A 150 10.98 -11.40 5.68
N GLU A 151 10.87 -11.21 4.37
CA GLU A 151 10.80 -9.88 3.77
C GLU A 151 9.57 -9.09 4.25
N LEU A 152 8.42 -9.76 4.39
CA LEU A 152 7.23 -9.15 4.97
C LEU A 152 7.45 -8.80 6.45
N ALA A 153 8.14 -9.64 7.21
CA ALA A 153 8.48 -9.36 8.60
C ALA A 153 9.45 -8.19 8.73
N THR A 154 10.49 -8.12 7.88
CA THR A 154 11.45 -7.01 7.82
C THR A 154 10.77 -5.71 7.41
N CYS A 155 9.79 -5.72 6.50
CA CYS A 155 9.11 -4.50 6.05
C CYS A 155 7.99 -4.02 7.00
N ARG A 156 7.47 -4.91 7.86
CA ARG A 156 6.34 -4.62 8.77
C ARG A 156 6.53 -3.40 9.69
N PRO A 157 7.71 -3.07 10.23
CA PRO A 157 7.89 -1.89 11.07
C PRO A 157 7.46 -0.59 10.40
N TRP A 158 7.65 -0.46 9.08
CA TRP A 158 7.16 0.70 8.34
C TRP A 158 5.62 0.77 8.33
N LEU A 159 4.93 -0.36 8.09
CA LEU A 159 3.46 -0.40 8.15
C LEU A 159 2.95 -0.14 9.57
N HIS A 160 3.60 -0.72 10.57
CA HIS A 160 3.26 -0.49 11.97
C HIS A 160 3.30 1.01 12.29
N ARG A 161 4.40 1.68 11.93
CA ARG A 161 4.53 3.11 12.19
C ARG A 161 3.55 3.96 11.40
N GLU A 162 3.24 3.62 10.14
CA GLU A 162 2.19 4.31 9.39
C GLU A 162 0.85 4.26 10.14
N LEU A 163 0.46 3.08 10.64
CA LEU A 163 -0.79 2.92 11.37
C LEU A 163 -0.78 3.68 12.70
N GLU A 164 0.35 3.75 13.40
CA GLU A 164 0.47 4.59 14.60
C GLU A 164 0.27 6.06 14.32
N LEU A 165 0.90 6.55 13.25
CA LEU A 165 0.83 7.97 12.87
C LEU A 165 -0.56 8.35 12.37
N LEU A 166 -1.27 7.41 11.74
CA LEU A 166 -2.66 7.59 11.29
C LEU A 166 -3.70 7.33 12.39
N ALA A 167 -3.32 6.71 13.51
CA ALA A 167 -4.25 6.24 14.54
C ALA A 167 -5.27 7.29 15.05
N PRO A 168 -4.95 8.60 15.16
CA PRO A 168 -5.93 9.58 15.62
C PRO A 168 -7.20 9.64 14.76
N THR A 169 -7.07 9.51 13.44
CA THR A 169 -8.16 9.66 12.46
C THR A 169 -8.60 8.35 11.87
N LEU A 170 -7.73 7.33 11.84
CA LEU A 170 -8.00 6.06 11.18
C LEU A 170 -9.18 5.32 11.82
N ARG A 171 -10.13 4.87 10.98
CA ARG A 171 -11.33 4.11 11.38
C ARG A 171 -11.52 2.82 10.61
N VAL A 172 -11.02 2.74 9.38
CA VAL A 172 -11.20 1.57 8.51
C VAL A 172 -9.93 1.20 7.77
N ALA A 173 -9.70 -0.10 7.57
CA ALA A 173 -8.66 -0.62 6.72
C ALA A 173 -9.24 -1.52 5.62
N VAL A 174 -8.93 -1.24 4.37
CA VAL A 174 -9.31 -2.05 3.21
C VAL A 174 -8.13 -2.93 2.80
N CYS A 175 -8.23 -4.24 3.04
CA CYS A 175 -7.22 -5.22 2.68
C CYS A 175 -7.45 -5.79 1.28
N LEU A 176 -6.51 -5.56 0.37
CA LEU A 176 -6.54 -6.09 -0.99
C LEU A 176 -5.78 -7.43 -1.05
N GLY A 177 -6.52 -8.52 -0.89
CA GLY A 177 -5.99 -9.88 -0.89
C GLY A 177 -5.56 -10.40 0.49
N GLN A 178 -5.39 -11.72 0.56
CA GLN A 178 -5.17 -12.44 1.82
C GLN A 178 -3.87 -12.03 2.53
N ILE A 179 -2.79 -11.75 1.79
CA ILE A 179 -1.51 -11.40 2.40
C ILE A 179 -1.59 -10.01 3.05
N GLY A 180 -2.23 -9.04 2.40
CA GLY A 180 -2.49 -7.72 3.00
C GLY A 180 -3.26 -7.85 4.31
N TYR A 181 -4.34 -8.63 4.31
CA TYR A 181 -5.12 -8.94 5.51
C TYR A 181 -4.29 -9.61 6.62
N HIS A 182 -3.51 -10.63 6.28
CA HIS A 182 -2.68 -11.34 7.27
C HIS A 182 -1.59 -10.45 7.86
N THR A 183 -0.96 -9.59 7.06
CA THR A 183 0.07 -8.65 7.52
C THR A 183 -0.54 -7.57 8.39
N LEU A 184 -1.67 -6.98 7.99
CA LEU A 184 -2.40 -6.02 8.82
C LEU A 184 -2.78 -6.66 10.15
N TRP A 185 -3.35 -7.86 10.15
CA TRP A 185 -3.71 -8.58 11.38
C TRP A 185 -2.53 -8.75 12.34
N ARG A 186 -1.37 -9.17 11.84
CA ARG A 186 -0.15 -9.31 12.65
C ARG A 186 0.36 -7.97 13.17
N THR A 187 0.17 -6.90 12.39
CA THR A 187 0.56 -5.55 12.77
C THR A 187 -0.36 -5.04 13.89
N LEU A 188 -1.66 -5.23 13.76
CA LEU A 188 -2.64 -4.87 14.80
C LEU A 188 -2.43 -5.66 16.09
N ALA A 189 -2.11 -6.96 15.99
CA ALA A 189 -1.80 -7.78 17.16
C ALA A 189 -0.57 -7.28 17.95
N ALA A 190 0.37 -6.57 17.28
CA ALA A 190 1.54 -6.00 17.93
C ALA A 190 1.22 -4.74 18.75
N PHE A 191 0.07 -4.09 18.52
CA PHE A 191 -0.41 -2.98 19.34
C PHE A 191 -0.98 -3.42 20.70
N GLY A 192 -1.01 -4.73 20.99
CA GLY A 192 -1.53 -5.26 22.24
C GLY A 192 -3.06 -5.38 22.31
N ASP A 193 -3.76 -5.14 21.21
CA ASP A 193 -5.22 -5.21 21.17
C ASP A 193 -5.73 -6.65 21.27
N GLN A 194 -6.90 -6.81 21.90
CA GLN A 194 -7.64 -8.06 21.92
C GLN A 194 -8.36 -8.29 20.59
N LEU A 195 -7.64 -8.84 19.60
CA LEU A 195 -8.24 -9.24 18.33
C LEU A 195 -9.09 -10.51 18.46
N PRO A 196 -10.18 -10.66 17.67
CA PRO A 196 -11.03 -11.85 17.67
C PRO A 196 -10.25 -13.16 17.48
N ARG A 197 -10.62 -14.21 18.24
CA ARG A 197 -10.02 -15.55 18.14
C ARG A 197 -11.12 -16.62 17.98
N PRO A 198 -11.02 -17.52 16.98
CA PRO A 198 -9.97 -17.58 15.95
C PRO A 198 -10.03 -16.38 14.99
N ARG A 199 -8.89 -16.05 14.36
CA ARG A 199 -8.85 -15.00 13.33
C ARG A 199 -9.86 -15.32 12.22
N PRO A 200 -10.78 -14.41 11.86
CA PRO A 200 -11.72 -14.61 10.76
C PRO A 200 -11.00 -14.98 9.46
N LYS A 201 -11.55 -15.92 8.71
CA LYS A 201 -10.98 -16.34 7.42
C LYS A 201 -11.12 -15.20 6.40
N PHE A 202 -10.10 -15.02 5.57
CA PHE A 202 -10.14 -14.06 4.49
C PHE A 202 -11.21 -14.44 3.44
N GLY A 203 -11.99 -13.46 3.01
CA GLY A 203 -12.93 -13.55 1.90
C GLY A 203 -13.29 -12.14 1.41
N HIS A 204 -13.75 -12.01 0.17
CA HIS A 204 -14.26 -10.72 -0.30
C HIS A 204 -15.54 -10.36 0.46
N GLY A 205 -15.68 -9.09 0.84
CA GLY A 205 -16.80 -8.59 1.63
C GLY A 205 -16.73 -8.95 3.12
N VAL A 206 -15.67 -9.63 3.58
CA VAL A 206 -15.50 -9.90 5.02
C VAL A 206 -15.19 -8.60 5.75
N GLU A 207 -16.06 -8.25 6.71
CA GLU A 207 -15.93 -7.13 7.63
C GLU A 207 -15.57 -7.64 9.02
N VAL A 208 -14.52 -7.09 9.64
CA VAL A 208 -14.08 -7.48 10.99
C VAL A 208 -13.88 -6.23 11.84
N VAL A 209 -14.70 -6.09 12.87
CA VAL A 209 -14.53 -5.03 13.87
C VAL A 209 -13.39 -5.40 14.82
N THR A 210 -12.46 -4.47 15.03
CA THR A 210 -11.39 -4.57 16.02
C THR A 210 -11.47 -3.40 16.99
N PRO A 211 -10.75 -3.42 18.13
CA PRO A 211 -10.74 -2.29 19.06
C PRO A 211 -10.27 -0.95 18.46
N ARG A 212 -9.50 -0.97 17.36
CA ARG A 212 -8.96 0.25 16.72
C ARG A 212 -9.70 0.68 15.47
N LEU A 213 -10.08 -0.27 14.64
CA LEU A 213 -10.64 0.00 13.31
C LEU A 213 -11.46 -1.19 12.81
N THR A 214 -12.29 -0.94 11.81
CA THR A 214 -12.96 -1.99 11.04
C THR A 214 -12.07 -2.42 9.87
N ILE A 215 -11.89 -3.73 9.68
CA ILE A 215 -11.16 -4.29 8.55
C ILE A 215 -12.17 -4.75 7.49
N LEU A 216 -12.06 -4.24 6.28
CA LEU A 216 -12.78 -4.71 5.11
C LEU A 216 -11.85 -5.51 4.22
N CYS A 217 -12.25 -6.70 3.80
CA CYS A 217 -11.49 -7.55 2.91
C CYS A 217 -12.05 -7.50 1.49
N SER A 218 -11.17 -7.36 0.51
CA SER A 218 -11.50 -7.54 -0.90
C SER A 218 -10.50 -8.48 -1.57
N TYR A 219 -10.95 -9.22 -2.58
CA TYR A 219 -10.02 -9.85 -3.50
C TYR A 219 -9.13 -8.79 -4.16
N HIS A 220 -7.86 -9.13 -4.38
CA HIS A 220 -6.94 -8.22 -5.03
C HIS A 220 -7.40 -7.96 -6.48
N PRO A 221 -7.38 -6.71 -6.98
CA PRO A 221 -7.76 -6.39 -8.37
C PRO A 221 -6.65 -6.77 -9.37
N SER A 222 -6.09 -7.98 -9.24
CA SER A 222 -5.12 -8.49 -10.22
C SER A 222 -5.84 -8.83 -11.52
N GLN A 223 -5.13 -8.77 -12.64
CA GLN A 223 -5.67 -9.18 -13.95
C GLN A 223 -6.32 -10.56 -13.91
N GLN A 224 -5.72 -11.51 -13.18
CA GLN A 224 -6.29 -12.84 -13.00
C GLN A 224 -7.68 -12.80 -12.36
N ASN A 225 -7.87 -12.04 -11.28
CA ASN A 225 -9.17 -11.98 -10.59
C ASN A 225 -10.20 -11.20 -11.41
N THR A 226 -9.78 -10.12 -12.09
CA THR A 226 -10.69 -9.26 -12.85
C THR A 226 -11.13 -9.90 -14.17
N PHE A 227 -10.24 -10.61 -14.88
CA PHE A 227 -10.59 -11.27 -16.14
C PHE A 227 -11.42 -12.54 -15.95
N THR A 228 -11.25 -13.23 -14.82
CA THR A 228 -12.05 -14.44 -14.50
C THR A 228 -13.41 -14.11 -13.88
N GLY A 229 -13.71 -12.84 -13.63
CA GLY A 229 -14.94 -12.42 -12.94
C GLY A 229 -14.97 -12.73 -11.44
N LYS A 230 -13.86 -13.24 -10.87
CA LYS A 230 -13.73 -13.46 -9.42
C LYS A 230 -13.85 -12.16 -8.62
N LEU A 231 -13.45 -11.04 -9.24
CA LEU A 231 -13.74 -9.69 -8.75
C LEU A 231 -14.32 -8.88 -9.91
N THR A 232 -15.46 -8.24 -9.68
CA THR A 232 -16.10 -7.31 -10.62
C THR A 232 -15.98 -5.86 -10.11
N GLU A 233 -16.20 -4.87 -10.98
CA GLU A 233 -16.16 -3.45 -10.56
C GLU A 233 -17.21 -3.16 -9.47
N PRO A 234 -18.50 -3.57 -9.59
CA PRO A 234 -19.49 -3.35 -8.53
C PRO A 234 -19.11 -3.96 -7.18
N MET A 235 -18.45 -5.12 -7.19
CA MET A 235 -17.96 -5.74 -5.96
C MET A 235 -16.88 -4.91 -5.27
N LEU A 236 -15.93 -4.37 -6.05
CA LEU A 236 -14.88 -3.52 -5.50
C LEU A 236 -15.44 -2.17 -5.04
N ASP A 237 -16.38 -1.61 -5.81
CA ASP A 237 -17.05 -0.35 -5.50
C ASP A 237 -17.80 -0.44 -4.17
N GLY A 238 -18.60 -1.50 -3.96
CA GLY A 238 -19.32 -1.69 -2.69
C GLY A 238 -18.39 -1.78 -1.46
N VAL A 239 -17.16 -2.29 -1.61
CA VAL A 239 -16.16 -2.27 -0.53
C VAL A 239 -15.69 -0.84 -0.23
N PHE A 240 -15.49 -0.01 -1.24
CA PHE A 240 -15.04 1.38 -1.05
C PHE A 240 -16.17 2.31 -0.61
N GLU A 241 -17.41 2.08 -1.06
CA GLU A 241 -18.61 2.74 -0.52
C GLU A 241 -18.73 2.46 0.99
N ARG A 242 -18.64 1.17 1.38
CA ARG A 242 -18.64 0.78 2.79
C ARG A 242 -17.46 1.38 3.57
N ALA A 243 -16.28 1.47 2.96
CA ALA A 243 -15.14 2.13 3.58
C ALA A 243 -15.40 3.62 3.81
N TRP A 244 -16.05 4.32 2.87
CA TRP A 244 -16.39 5.73 3.01
C TRP A 244 -17.34 5.98 4.19
N GLU A 245 -18.38 5.16 4.32
CA GLU A 245 -19.32 5.21 5.45
C GLU A 245 -18.61 5.07 6.80
N LEU A 246 -17.64 4.15 6.90
CA LEU A 246 -16.91 3.88 8.13
C LEU A 246 -15.80 4.90 8.42
N ALA A 247 -15.22 5.50 7.37
CA ALA A 247 -14.14 6.47 7.48
C ALA A 247 -14.64 7.88 7.81
N SER A 248 -15.89 8.18 7.48
CA SER A 248 -16.49 9.48 7.73
C SER A 248 -16.99 9.55 9.18
N PRO A 249 -16.60 10.57 9.98
CA PRO A 249 -17.28 10.84 11.24
C PRO A 249 -18.77 11.06 10.96
N ALA A 250 -19.62 10.65 11.91
CA ALA A 250 -21.08 10.75 11.81
C ALA A 250 -21.62 12.19 11.57
N ASP A 251 -20.76 13.21 11.60
CA ASP A 251 -21.10 14.63 11.45
C ASP A 251 -20.49 15.32 10.20
N LEU A 252 -19.95 14.59 9.22
CA LEU A 252 -19.60 15.18 7.91
C LEU A 252 -20.80 15.10 6.96
N ASP A 253 -21.89 15.77 7.34
CA ASP A 253 -23.06 15.88 6.49
C ASP A 253 -22.75 16.77 5.28
N ALA A 254 -22.89 16.17 4.09
CA ALA A 254 -23.14 16.75 2.78
C ALA A 254 -22.55 18.12 2.42
N SER A 255 -21.44 18.15 1.68
CA SER A 255 -21.21 19.20 0.67
C SER A 255 -20.11 18.83 -0.34
N PHE A 256 -20.45 18.00 -1.31
CA PHE A 256 -19.88 18.14 -2.66
C PHE A 256 -21.03 18.45 -3.61
N PRO A 257 -20.98 19.58 -4.35
CA PRO A 257 -22.02 19.89 -5.32
C PRO A 257 -21.89 18.94 -6.52
N ALA A 258 -23.00 18.31 -6.89
CA ALA A 258 -23.12 17.60 -8.15
C ALA A 258 -22.96 18.61 -9.30
N THR A 259 -21.87 18.52 -10.05
CA THR A 259 -21.74 19.23 -11.33
C THR A 259 -22.57 18.51 -12.38
N SER A 260 -23.71 19.08 -12.75
CA SER A 260 -24.42 18.73 -13.98
C SER A 260 -23.73 19.36 -15.20
N PRO A 261 -23.59 18.67 -16.34
CA PRO A 261 -23.19 19.32 -17.58
C PRO A 261 -24.40 20.03 -18.20
N GLY A 262 -24.21 21.31 -18.56
CA GLY A 262 -25.06 22.03 -19.50
C GLY A 262 -24.71 21.70 -20.95
#